data_AF-A0A7X7A4E7-F1
#
_entry.id   AF-A0A7X7A4E7-F1
#
_cell.length_a   1.000
_cell.length_b   1.000
_cell.length_c   1.000
_cell.angle_alpha   90.00
_cell.angle_beta   90.00
_cell.angle_gamma   90.00
#
_symmetry.space_group_name_H-M   'P 1'
#
loop_
_entity.id
_entity.type
_entity.pdbx_description
1 polymer ?
#
loop_
_entity_poly.entity_id
_entity_poly.type
_entity_poly.pdbx_seq_one_letter_code
_entity_poly.pdbx_strand_id
1 'polypeptide(L)'
;MAYPYIKNTGVFRCPSDAAPLLIQPGANPCGGSYKGVPASAVAHQLSYGFNLQQQNKALTQIQDVSSVMMLVEARYPWGEVGPASKYSYANSSTMRNRHSDGSNIAFMDGHVKWFKSDAILAGKGMKNIDSDAG
;
A
#
# COMPACT_ATOMS: atom_id res chain seq x y z
N MET A 1 -1.86 -5.54 -9.65
CA MET A 1 -0.44 -5.96 -9.78
C MET A 1 0.35 -4.74 -10.19
N ALA A 2 1.28 -4.33 -9.34
CA ALA A 2 2.07 -3.13 -9.58
C ALA A 2 3.15 -3.42 -10.63
N TYR A 3 2.90 -2.89 -11.83
CA TYR A 3 3.80 -2.77 -12.97
C TYR A 3 4.20 -4.06 -13.73
N PRO A 4 3.92 -4.14 -15.05
CA PRO A 4 4.38 -5.22 -15.92
C PRO A 4 5.89 -5.17 -16.25
N TYR A 5 6.62 -4.16 -15.74
CA TYR A 5 8.03 -3.92 -16.11
C TYR A 5 9.03 -4.15 -14.96
N ILE A 6 8.56 -4.57 -13.78
CA ILE A 6 9.45 -4.84 -12.65
C ILE A 6 10.00 -6.26 -12.79
N LYS A 7 11.26 -6.38 -13.20
CA LYS A 7 11.97 -7.66 -13.33
C LYS A 7 12.54 -8.17 -12.01
N ASN A 8 12.81 -7.28 -11.06
CA ASN A 8 13.36 -7.62 -9.76
C ASN A 8 12.25 -7.53 -8.69
N THR A 9 11.70 -8.68 -8.33
CA THR A 9 10.63 -8.77 -7.31
C THR A 9 11.16 -8.61 -5.88
N GLY A 10 12.49 -8.63 -5.67
CA GLY A 10 13.09 -8.37 -4.37
C GLY A 10 12.87 -6.94 -3.86
N VAL A 11 12.57 -6.00 -4.77
CA VAL A 11 12.25 -4.60 -4.45
C VAL A 11 10.98 -4.49 -3.59
N PHE A 12 10.05 -5.45 -3.71
CA PHE A 12 8.80 -5.46 -2.95
C PHE A 12 8.93 -6.01 -1.54
N ARG A 13 10.11 -6.54 -1.16
CA ARG A 13 10.38 -7.09 0.15
C ARG A 13 11.14 -6.07 0.99
N CYS A 14 10.62 -5.78 2.17
CA CYS A 14 11.37 -5.05 3.18
C CYS A 14 12.32 -6.03 3.92
N PRO A 15 13.63 -5.71 4.09
CA PRO A 15 14.55 -6.54 4.87
C PRO A 15 14.13 -6.74 6.33
N SER A 16 13.43 -5.77 6.91
CA SER A 16 12.91 -5.81 8.30
C SER A 16 11.61 -6.60 8.44
N ASP A 17 11.04 -7.07 7.33
CA ASP A 17 9.85 -7.89 7.31
C ASP A 17 10.19 -9.37 7.50
N ALA A 18 9.99 -9.87 8.71
CA ALA A 18 10.18 -11.28 9.04
C ALA A 18 9.10 -12.22 8.45
N ALA A 19 7.96 -11.68 7.98
CA ALA A 19 6.83 -12.45 7.48
C ALA A 19 6.10 -11.70 6.34
N PRO A 20 6.77 -11.49 5.19
CA PRO A 20 6.16 -10.80 4.05
C PRO A 20 5.06 -11.65 3.43
N LEU A 21 4.07 -10.99 2.85
CA LEU A 21 2.95 -11.69 2.21
C LEU A 21 3.42 -12.34 0.91
N LEU A 22 3.15 -13.64 0.75
CA LEU A 22 3.39 -14.33 -0.51
C LEU A 22 2.23 -14.08 -1.47
N ILE A 23 2.52 -13.43 -2.59
CA ILE A 23 1.64 -13.29 -3.74
C ILE A 23 2.02 -14.37 -4.74
N GLN A 24 1.08 -15.22 -5.13
CA GLN A 24 1.30 -16.30 -6.10
C GLN A 24 0.04 -16.59 -6.92
N PRO A 25 0.18 -17.09 -8.17
CA PRO A 25 -0.94 -17.51 -9.01
C PRO A 25 -2.02 -18.30 -8.28
N GLY A 26 -3.28 -17.93 -8.46
CA GLY A 26 -4.43 -18.61 -7.86
C GLY A 26 -4.67 -18.33 -6.38
N ALA A 27 -3.72 -17.73 -5.66
CA ALA A 27 -3.93 -17.34 -4.27
C ALA A 27 -4.86 -16.12 -4.16
N ASN A 28 -5.68 -16.09 -3.11
CA ASN A 28 -6.41 -14.89 -2.73
C ASN A 28 -5.71 -14.22 -1.54
N PRO A 29 -4.85 -13.19 -1.76
CA PRO A 29 -4.07 -12.57 -0.69
C PRO A 29 -4.92 -11.84 0.35
N CYS A 30 -6.18 -11.53 0.03
CA CYS A 30 -7.12 -10.84 0.92
C CYS A 30 -8.16 -11.79 1.54
N GLY A 31 -8.17 -13.08 1.16
CA GLY A 31 -9.21 -14.04 1.53
C GLY A 31 -10.58 -13.74 0.91
N GLY A 32 -11.57 -14.59 1.21
CA GLY A 32 -12.96 -14.44 0.74
C GLY A 32 -13.20 -14.82 -0.72
N SER A 33 -14.32 -14.35 -1.29
CA SER A 33 -14.83 -14.71 -2.62
C SER A 33 -14.23 -13.91 -3.80
N TYR A 34 -13.25 -13.05 -3.56
CA TYR A 34 -12.62 -12.24 -4.61
C TYR A 34 -11.81 -13.08 -5.59
N LYS A 35 -11.72 -12.61 -6.85
CA LYS A 35 -10.87 -13.26 -7.86
C LYS A 35 -9.42 -13.26 -7.37
N GLY A 36 -8.82 -14.45 -7.33
CA GLY A 36 -7.43 -14.63 -6.93
C GLY A 36 -6.45 -13.97 -7.90
N VAL A 37 -5.17 -14.01 -7.53
CA VAL A 37 -4.06 -13.52 -8.35
C VAL A 37 -4.07 -14.24 -9.71
N PRO A 38 -4.04 -13.52 -10.84
CA PRO A 38 -4.07 -14.13 -12.17
C PRO A 38 -2.95 -15.15 -12.38
N ALA A 39 -3.21 -16.16 -13.21
CA ALA A 39 -2.23 -17.20 -13.53
C ALA A 39 -0.93 -16.66 -14.17
N SER A 40 -1.00 -15.47 -14.78
CA SER A 40 0.13 -14.77 -15.37
C SER A 40 1.02 -14.02 -14.37
N ALA A 41 0.64 -13.98 -13.08
CA ALA A 41 1.43 -13.29 -12.07
C ALA A 41 2.71 -14.06 -11.71
N VAL A 42 3.81 -13.35 -11.55
CA VAL A 42 5.03 -13.94 -10.98
C VAL A 42 4.88 -14.01 -9.47
N ALA A 43 5.20 -15.16 -8.87
CA ALA A 43 5.19 -15.30 -7.42
C ALA A 43 6.25 -14.39 -6.77
N HIS A 44 5.86 -13.62 -5.74
CA HIS A 44 6.76 -12.70 -5.05
C HIS A 44 6.30 -12.42 -3.62
N GLN A 45 7.24 -11.94 -2.80
CA GLN A 45 6.97 -11.46 -1.46
C GLN A 45 6.67 -9.97 -1.49
N LEU A 46 5.67 -9.54 -0.71
CA LEU A 46 5.21 -8.17 -0.64
C LEU A 46 5.18 -7.70 0.82
N SER A 47 5.89 -6.59 1.08
CA SER A 47 5.91 -5.87 2.35
C SER A 47 5.24 -4.49 2.28
N TYR A 48 4.75 -4.11 1.08
CA TYR A 48 4.16 -2.81 0.82
C TYR A 48 2.72 -2.94 0.29
N GLY A 49 1.83 -2.09 0.78
CA GLY A 49 0.47 -1.91 0.29
C GLY A 49 0.37 -0.72 -0.65
N PHE A 50 -0.48 -0.86 -1.65
CA PHE A 50 -0.82 0.18 -2.62
C PHE A 50 -2.08 0.92 -2.16
N ASN A 51 -2.16 2.21 -2.51
CA ASN A 51 -3.40 2.94 -2.35
C ASN A 51 -4.48 2.39 -3.28
N LEU A 52 -5.49 1.75 -2.71
CA LEU A 52 -6.62 1.20 -3.46
C LEU A 52 -7.51 2.31 -4.05
N GLN A 53 -7.67 3.44 -3.36
CA GLN A 53 -8.62 4.49 -3.73
C GLN A 53 -8.15 5.33 -4.94
N GLN A 54 -6.89 5.17 -5.34
CA GLN A 54 -6.30 5.85 -6.49
C GLN A 54 -5.94 4.89 -7.63
N GLN A 55 -6.36 3.63 -7.55
CA GLN A 55 -6.17 2.68 -8.64
C GLN A 55 -6.89 3.17 -9.91
N ASN A 56 -6.27 2.95 -11.07
CA ASN A 56 -6.81 3.29 -12.40
C ASN A 56 -7.09 4.78 -12.66
N LYS A 57 -6.65 5.70 -11.79
CA LYS A 57 -6.70 7.14 -12.08
C LYS A 57 -5.45 7.56 -12.85
N ALA A 58 -5.63 8.47 -13.79
CA ALA A 58 -4.49 9.12 -14.43
C ALA A 58 -3.85 10.10 -13.42
N LEU A 59 -2.52 10.25 -13.46
CA LEU A 59 -1.82 11.17 -12.56
C LEU A 59 -2.34 12.62 -12.70
N THR A 60 -2.78 13.00 -13.90
CA THR A 60 -3.38 14.32 -14.20
C THR A 60 -4.72 14.56 -13.49
N GLN A 61 -5.35 13.51 -12.96
CA GLN A 61 -6.62 13.58 -12.22
C GLN A 61 -6.40 13.69 -10.70
N ILE A 62 -5.16 13.75 -10.24
CA ILE A 62 -4.80 13.87 -8.82
C ILE A 62 -4.18 15.26 -8.65
N GLN A 63 -4.83 16.14 -7.91
CA GLN A 63 -4.35 17.50 -7.64
C GLN A 63 -3.31 17.49 -6.51
N ASP A 64 -3.64 16.87 -5.38
CA ASP A 64 -2.79 16.87 -4.18
C ASP A 64 -1.72 15.75 -4.19
N VAL A 65 -0.95 15.64 -5.27
CA VAL A 65 0.03 14.55 -5.48
C VAL A 65 1.09 14.41 -4.37
N SER A 66 1.38 15.49 -3.65
CA SER A 66 2.36 15.51 -2.55
C SER A 66 1.80 15.08 -1.19
N SER A 67 0.48 14.93 -1.06
CA SER A 67 -0.18 14.49 0.17
C SER A 67 -0.95 13.18 0.02
N VAL A 68 -1.27 12.79 -1.21
CA VAL A 68 -1.92 11.51 -1.52
C VAL A 68 -0.90 10.39 -1.48
N MET A 69 -1.13 9.42 -0.58
CA MET A 69 -0.31 8.22 -0.45
C MET A 69 -0.37 7.37 -1.72
N MET A 70 0.76 6.90 -2.19
CA MET A 70 0.88 5.91 -3.27
C MET A 70 1.20 4.52 -2.69
N LEU A 71 2.25 4.45 -1.88
CA LEU A 71 2.75 3.23 -1.26
C LEU A 71 2.97 3.44 0.22
N VAL A 72 2.75 2.37 0.96
CA VAL A 72 2.95 2.31 2.39
C VAL A 72 3.36 0.91 2.79
N GLU A 73 4.11 0.76 3.86
CA GLU A 73 4.32 -0.55 4.48
C GLU A 73 2.96 -1.20 4.79
N ALA A 74 2.74 -2.46 4.41
CA ALA A 74 1.51 -3.16 4.76
C ALA A 74 1.72 -4.68 4.71
N ARG A 75 0.92 -5.39 5.50
CA ARG A 75 0.84 -6.86 5.39
C ARG A 75 0.05 -7.30 4.16
N TYR A 76 -0.89 -6.47 3.70
CA TYR A 76 -1.76 -6.80 2.57
C TYR A 76 -1.45 -5.92 1.37
N PRO A 77 -1.87 -6.31 0.15
CA PRO A 77 -1.59 -5.53 -1.05
C PRO A 77 -2.22 -4.13 -1.04
N TRP A 78 -3.12 -3.85 -0.10
CA TRP A 78 -3.83 -2.59 0.01
C TRP A 78 -3.46 -1.92 1.32
N GLY A 79 -3.07 -0.66 1.24
CA GLY A 79 -2.74 0.18 2.39
C GLY A 79 -3.61 1.43 2.44
N GLU A 80 -3.85 1.92 3.65
CA GLU A 80 -4.54 3.19 3.90
C GLU A 80 -3.87 3.92 5.07
N VAL A 81 -3.93 5.25 5.05
CA VAL A 81 -3.62 6.11 6.20
C VAL A 81 -4.90 6.58 6.87
N GLY A 82 -4.80 7.05 8.11
CA GLY A 82 -5.93 7.52 8.87
C GLY A 82 -6.64 6.43 9.66
N PRO A 83 -7.72 6.81 10.34
CA PRO A 83 -8.47 5.90 11.19
C PRO A 83 -9.05 4.78 10.32
N ALA A 84 -8.75 3.54 10.69
CA ALA A 84 -9.22 2.37 9.97
C ALA A 84 -10.75 2.36 9.92
N SER A 85 -11.33 2.25 8.72
CA SER A 85 -12.76 2.02 8.61
C SER A 85 -13.09 0.60 9.09
N LYS A 86 -14.21 0.43 9.81
CA LYS A 86 -14.66 -0.86 10.39
C LYS A 86 -14.70 -2.02 9.36
N TYR A 87 -14.81 -1.70 8.09
CA TYR A 87 -14.89 -2.65 6.98
C TYR A 87 -13.74 -2.52 5.97
N SER A 88 -12.68 -1.77 6.29
CA SER A 88 -11.54 -1.66 5.38
C SER A 88 -10.66 -2.90 5.46
N TYR A 89 -10.45 -3.52 4.31
CA TYR A 89 -9.45 -4.58 4.12
C TYR A 89 -8.08 -3.99 3.74
N ALA A 90 -7.99 -2.69 3.47
CA ALA A 90 -6.73 -1.95 3.46
C ALA A 90 -6.46 -1.54 4.91
N ASN A 91 -5.52 -2.18 5.60
CA ASN A 91 -5.43 -2.04 7.05
C ASN A 91 -4.13 -1.34 7.50
N SER A 92 -4.27 -0.12 8.01
CA SER A 92 -3.20 0.69 8.62
C SER A 92 -2.59 0.06 9.88
N SER A 93 -3.27 -0.88 10.54
CA SER A 93 -2.75 -1.58 11.73
C SER A 93 -1.59 -2.53 11.44
N THR A 94 -1.38 -2.89 10.18
CA THR A 94 -0.28 -3.79 9.80
C THR A 94 1.08 -3.10 9.73
N MET A 95 1.11 -1.79 9.98
CA MET A 95 2.28 -0.91 9.89
C MET A 95 3.11 -0.78 11.17
N ARG A 96 2.59 -1.30 12.30
CA ARG A 96 2.92 -0.78 13.64
C ARG A 96 4.27 -1.23 14.22
N ASN A 97 4.81 -2.36 13.76
CA ASN A 97 5.88 -3.03 14.50
C ASN A 97 7.24 -3.01 13.79
N ARG A 98 7.37 -2.24 12.71
CA ARG A 98 8.56 -2.20 11.86
C ARG A 98 9.10 -0.77 11.80
N HIS A 99 10.38 -0.61 11.51
CA HIS A 99 11.02 0.71 11.30
C HIS A 99 10.86 1.71 12.45
N SER A 100 11.17 1.28 13.67
CA SER A 100 11.15 2.11 14.89
C SER A 100 9.78 2.73 15.17
N ASP A 101 8.72 1.91 15.09
CA ASP A 101 7.32 2.34 15.32
C ASP A 101 6.86 3.41 14.32
N GLY A 102 7.17 3.16 13.04
CA GLY A 102 6.87 4.06 11.95
C GLY A 102 6.98 3.39 10.59
N SER A 103 6.83 4.16 9.52
CA SER A 103 6.93 3.64 8.15
C SER A 103 7.29 4.73 7.16
N ASN A 104 7.95 4.33 6.08
CA ASN A 104 8.15 5.18 4.91
C ASN A 104 6.87 5.21 4.08
N ILE A 105 6.42 6.41 3.75
CA ILE A 105 5.24 6.65 2.92
C ILE A 105 5.71 7.29 1.62
N ALA A 106 5.41 6.66 0.48
CA ALA A 106 5.62 7.25 -0.82
C ALA A 106 4.35 7.99 -1.27
N PHE A 107 4.50 9.19 -1.80
CA PHE A 107 3.40 10.00 -2.33
C PHE A 107 3.32 9.90 -3.86
N MET A 108 2.22 10.38 -4.45
CA MET A 108 1.99 10.31 -5.90
C MET A 108 2.98 11.14 -6.72
N ASP A 109 3.62 12.14 -6.11
CA ASP A 109 4.71 12.91 -6.72
C ASP A 109 6.08 12.20 -6.68
N GLY A 110 6.15 11.02 -6.06
CA GLY A 110 7.35 10.20 -5.96
C GLY A 110 8.23 10.48 -4.74
N HIS A 111 7.93 11.51 -3.95
CA HIS A 111 8.67 11.74 -2.71
C HIS A 111 8.32 10.70 -1.65
N VAL A 112 9.28 10.42 -0.77
CA VAL A 112 9.13 9.49 0.34
C VAL A 112 9.45 10.19 1.64
N LYS A 113 8.59 10.03 2.64
CA LYS A 113 8.79 10.58 3.99
C LYS A 113 8.48 9.54 5.04
N TRP A 114 9.30 9.51 6.08
CA TRP A 114 9.06 8.67 7.25
C TRP A 114 8.03 9.32 8.18
N PHE A 115 7.07 8.54 8.65
CA PHE A 115 6.09 8.94 9.64
C PHE A 115 6.06 7.97 10.81
N LYS A 116 5.79 8.50 12.01
CA LYS A 116 5.51 7.69 13.20
C LYS A 116 4.13 7.03 13.09
N SER A 117 3.95 5.84 13.65
CA SER A 117 2.70 5.06 13.52
C SER A 117 1.46 5.84 13.96
N ASP A 118 1.53 6.65 15.03
CA ASP A 118 0.40 7.48 15.46
C ASP A 118 -0.01 8.54 14.42
N ALA A 119 0.96 9.15 13.72
CA ALA A 119 0.68 10.13 12.68
C ALA A 119 0.00 9.47 11.47
N ILE A 120 0.40 8.25 11.16
CA ILE A 120 -0.18 7.43 10.09
C ILE A 120 -1.60 7.04 10.44
N LEU A 121 -1.85 6.51 11.64
CA LEU A 121 -3.18 6.12 12.11
C LEU A 121 -4.12 7.32 12.23
N ALA A 122 -3.60 8.52 12.44
CA ALA A 122 -4.37 9.75 12.43
C ALA A 122 -4.53 10.38 11.04
N GLY A 123 -3.80 9.92 10.02
CA GLY A 123 -3.80 10.53 8.68
C GLY A 123 -3.19 11.93 8.67
N LYS A 124 -2.26 12.22 9.58
CA LYS A 124 -1.74 13.57 9.79
C LYS A 124 -0.77 13.96 8.68
N GLY A 125 -1.23 14.82 7.76
CA GLY A 125 -0.42 15.28 6.63
C GLY A 125 -0.33 14.26 5.48
N MET A 126 -1.25 13.30 5.45
CA MET A 126 -1.35 12.26 4.42
C MET A 126 -2.83 12.02 4.10
N LYS A 127 -3.14 11.69 2.86
CA LYS A 127 -4.51 11.42 2.39
C LYS A 127 -4.55 10.11 1.60
N ASN A 128 -5.67 9.39 1.68
CA ASN A 128 -5.92 8.27 0.77
C ASN A 128 -6.61 8.72 -0.53
N ILE A 129 -7.42 9.77 -0.44
CA ILE A 129 -8.10 10.36 -1.59
C ILE A 129 -7.64 11.79 -1.81
N ASP A 130 -7.57 12.15 -3.09
CA ASP A 130 -7.56 13.54 -3.49
C ASP A 130 -8.89 14.17 -3.06
N SER A 131 -8.83 15.29 -2.34
CA SER A 131 -10.03 15.96 -1.82
C SER A 131 -10.98 16.47 -2.92
N ASP A 132 -10.55 16.42 -4.18
CA ASP A 132 -11.28 16.85 -5.36
C ASP A 132 -11.92 15.70 -6.15
N ALA A 133 -12.02 14.49 -5.57
CA ALA A 133 -12.81 13.40 -6.15
C ALA A 133 -14.32 13.65 -5.94
N GLY A 134 -14.87 14.61 -6.69
CA GLY A 134 -16.30 14.73 -6.99
C GLY A 134 -16.79 13.65 -7.95
#